data_AF-A0A851GS45-F1
#
_entry.id   AF-A0A851GS45-F1
#
_cell.length_a   1.000
_cell.length_b   1.000
_cell.length_c   1.000
_cell.angle_alpha   90.00
_cell.angle_beta   90.00
_cell.angle_gamma   90.00
#
_symmetry.space_group_name_H-M   'P 1'
#
loop_
_entity.id
_entity.type
_entity.pdbx_description
1 polymer ?
#
loop_
_entity_poly.entity_id
_entity_poly.type
_entity_poly.pdbx_seq_one_letter_code
_entity_poly.pdbx_strand_id
1 'polypeptide(L)'
;MYPNLYYAFKDIFGIELEGLKLVNSFGFFVALSFILSAWILTLELKRKQNQGLFTFTEEKIFVGAPASFSELLINFLLGFVFGYKIIGAFVTDDAFNDPQAFILSSKGSLVMGLLVGLVFGGLKWWEKQKQKLNKPEERVIRIWPHDRVGDIVLYAAIFGFLGAKVFHNLENWNEFSKDPIGALISFSGLTFYGGLICAGVAIVLYAKKRKINVIHLADAMAPTMMFAYAFGRVGCQVSGDGDWGIVNTNPKPLSWMPDWLWAYNYPHNVIGEGKPIAGCEGPYCNELIPAVYPTPLYEIIACMILFGVLWYYRKKLKIAGQLSGLYLILNGLERFFIEKIRVNTKYEDLPFQPTQAELISFTMIIAGILLMVKAKDWFGKYSK
;
A
#
# COMPACT_ATOMS: atom_id res chain seq x y z
N MET A 1 -1.64 18.16 11.52
CA MET A 1 -1.31 17.05 10.60
C MET A 1 0.17 17.10 10.29
N TYR A 2 0.74 15.97 9.86
CA TYR A 2 2.17 15.87 9.55
C TYR A 2 2.37 15.52 8.07
N PRO A 3 2.62 16.52 7.22
CA PRO A 3 2.89 16.32 5.79
C PRO A 3 4.03 15.32 5.52
N ASN A 4 5.12 15.46 6.28
CA ASN A 4 6.32 14.64 6.20
C ASN A 4 6.86 14.37 7.61
N LEU A 5 7.85 13.48 7.70
CA LEU A 5 8.43 13.09 8.97
C LEU A 5 9.16 14.24 9.68
N TYR A 6 9.58 15.29 8.97
CA TYR A 6 10.20 16.46 9.58
C TYR A 6 9.23 17.15 10.56
N TYR A 7 8.00 17.43 10.13
CA TYR A 7 7.00 18.07 11.00
C TYR A 7 6.63 17.18 12.20
N ALA A 8 6.56 15.85 12.00
CA ALA A 8 6.29 14.91 13.09
C ALA A 8 7.42 14.90 14.14
N PHE A 9 8.68 14.85 13.70
CA PHE A 9 9.82 14.82 14.62
C PHE A 9 10.05 16.16 15.31
N LYS A 10 9.80 17.27 14.61
CA LYS A 10 9.86 18.61 15.20
C LYS A 10 8.84 18.78 16.32
N ASP A 11 7.60 18.34 16.12
CA ASP A 11 6.56 18.47 17.14
C ASP A 11 6.75 17.50 18.32
N ILE A 12 7.05 16.22 18.04
CA ILE A 12 7.11 15.18 19.08
C ILE A 12 8.42 15.24 19.89
N PHE A 13 9.55 15.52 19.24
CA PHE A 13 10.87 15.44 19.85
C PHE A 13 11.62 16.77 19.92
N GLY A 14 11.13 17.82 19.26
CA GLY A 14 11.84 19.10 19.16
C GLY A 14 13.09 19.04 18.27
N ILE A 15 13.23 18.02 17.42
CA ILE A 15 14.43 17.80 16.60
C ILE A 15 14.17 18.26 15.16
N GLU A 16 14.98 19.19 14.67
CA GLU A 16 14.91 19.72 13.31
C GLU A 16 15.89 18.99 12.38
N LEU A 17 15.45 17.90 11.76
CA LEU A 17 16.24 17.15 10.77
C LEU A 17 15.71 17.39 9.36
N GLU A 18 16.34 18.29 8.60
CA GLU A 18 15.88 18.66 7.26
C GLU A 18 15.73 17.47 6.30
N GLY A 19 16.58 16.45 6.43
CA GLY A 19 16.50 15.23 5.62
C GLY A 19 15.15 14.50 5.73
N LEU A 20 14.42 14.66 6.82
CA LEU A 20 13.10 14.06 7.01
C LEU A 20 12.01 14.72 6.15
N LYS A 21 12.27 15.89 5.55
CA LYS A 21 11.37 16.52 4.57
C LYS A 21 11.20 15.67 3.30
N LEU A 22 12.19 14.83 2.96
CA LEU A 22 12.11 13.90 1.82
C LEU A 22 11.09 12.77 2.01
N VAL A 23 10.75 12.46 3.26
CA VAL A 23 9.91 11.30 3.59
C VAL A 23 8.51 11.80 3.95
N ASN A 24 7.62 11.80 2.96
CA ASN A 24 6.20 12.10 3.17
C ASN A 24 5.56 11.07 4.11
N SER A 25 4.74 11.54 5.05
CA SER A 25 4.14 10.68 6.06
C SER A 25 3.20 9.65 5.43
N PHE A 26 2.40 10.06 4.44
CA PHE A 26 1.54 9.15 3.68
C PHE A 26 2.33 7.99 3.08
N GLY A 27 3.38 8.30 2.29
CA GLY A 27 4.22 7.30 1.65
C GLY A 27 4.92 6.38 2.66
N PHE A 28 5.36 6.94 3.79
CA PHE A 28 5.96 6.17 4.89
C PHE A 28 5.00 5.13 5.46
N PHE A 29 3.76 5.52 5.80
CA PHE A 29 2.77 4.59 6.35
C PHE A 29 2.29 3.56 5.31
N VAL A 30 2.21 3.94 4.03
CA VAL A 30 1.94 2.98 2.95
C VAL A 30 3.05 1.94 2.85
N ALA A 31 4.33 2.36 2.83
CA ALA A 31 5.46 1.45 2.78
C ALA A 31 5.50 0.51 4.00
N LEU A 32 5.23 1.05 5.20
CA LEU A 32 5.14 0.27 6.42
C LEU A 32 3.96 -0.73 6.38
N SER A 33 2.83 -0.34 5.79
CA SER A 33 1.69 -1.25 5.55
C SER A 33 2.09 -2.45 4.69
N PHE A 34 2.87 -2.26 3.62
CA PHE A 34 3.38 -3.36 2.80
C PHE A 34 4.25 -4.33 3.62
N ILE A 35 5.17 -3.81 4.43
CA ILE A 35 6.09 -4.62 5.24
C ILE A 35 5.31 -5.44 6.29
N LEU A 36 4.43 -4.78 7.04
CA LEU A 36 3.64 -5.44 8.10
C LEU A 36 2.65 -6.45 7.50
N SER A 37 2.03 -6.13 6.36
CA SER A 37 1.12 -7.05 5.66
C SER A 37 1.86 -8.24 5.07
N ALA A 38 3.07 -8.05 4.53
CA ALA A 38 3.93 -9.14 4.08
C ALA A 38 4.26 -10.09 5.24
N TRP A 39 4.55 -9.54 6.43
CA TRP A 39 4.79 -10.35 7.61
C TRP A 39 3.55 -11.15 8.04
N ILE A 40 2.37 -10.52 8.09
CA ILE A 40 1.10 -11.19 8.42
C ILE A 40 0.77 -12.30 7.41
N LEU A 41 0.94 -12.03 6.11
CA LEU A 41 0.74 -13.03 5.06
C LEU A 41 1.70 -14.21 5.22
N THR A 42 2.97 -13.94 5.53
CA THR A 42 3.98 -14.97 5.77
C THR A 42 3.55 -15.89 6.93
N LEU A 43 3.08 -15.31 8.04
CA LEU A 43 2.59 -16.08 9.18
C LEU A 43 1.38 -16.95 8.81
N GLU A 44 0.45 -16.41 8.03
CA GLU A 44 -0.76 -17.12 7.64
C GLU A 44 -0.50 -18.22 6.60
N LEU A 45 0.41 -18.00 5.65
CA LEU A 45 0.86 -19.01 4.71
C LEU A 45 1.63 -20.15 5.42
N LYS A 46 2.49 -19.83 6.41
CA LYS A 46 3.15 -20.84 7.26
C LYS A 46 2.11 -21.66 8.04
N ARG A 47 1.08 -21.01 8.59
CA ARG A 47 -0.01 -21.71 9.29
C ARG A 47 -0.74 -22.68 8.37
N LYS A 48 -1.14 -22.24 7.17
CA LYS A 48 -1.84 -23.09 6.18
C LYS A 48 -0.93 -24.20 5.64
N GLN A 49 0.37 -23.95 5.51
CA GLN A 49 1.35 -24.99 5.19
C GLN A 49 1.40 -26.07 6.26
N ASN A 50 1.43 -25.71 7.55
CA ASN A 50 1.41 -26.67 8.65
C ASN A 50 0.11 -27.50 8.69
N GLN A 51 -0.93 -27.08 7.99
CA GLN A 51 -2.18 -27.83 7.80
C GLN A 51 -2.16 -28.73 6.55
N GLY A 52 -1.07 -28.77 5.80
CA GLY A 52 -0.95 -29.56 4.57
C GLY A 52 -1.66 -28.95 3.35
N LEU A 53 -2.10 -27.69 3.41
CA LEU A 53 -2.90 -27.05 2.34
C LEU A 53 -2.07 -26.53 1.16
N PHE A 54 -0.75 -26.51 1.31
CA PHE A 54 0.18 -26.05 0.28
C PHE A 54 1.24 -27.11 -0.01
N THR A 55 1.72 -27.11 -1.25
CA THR A 55 2.85 -27.93 -1.68
C THR A 55 4.06 -27.05 -1.97
N PHE A 56 5.25 -27.65 -1.92
CA PHE A 56 6.48 -26.98 -2.33
C PHE A 56 6.73 -27.15 -3.83
N THR A 57 7.52 -26.24 -4.38
CA THR A 57 8.11 -26.38 -5.71
C THR A 57 9.62 -26.55 -5.56
N GLU A 58 10.20 -27.50 -6.28
CA GLU A 58 11.64 -27.67 -6.34
C GLU A 58 12.22 -26.74 -7.40
N GLU A 59 13.15 -25.89 -7.00
CA GLU A 59 13.89 -25.03 -7.91
C GLU A 59 15.39 -25.27 -7.76
N LYS A 60 16.07 -25.31 -8.90
CA LYS A 60 17.53 -25.43 -8.96
C LYS A 60 18.12 -24.05 -8.82
N ILE A 61 18.87 -23.81 -7.75
CA ILE A 61 19.63 -22.57 -7.56
C ILE A 61 21.12 -22.87 -7.67
N PHE A 62 21.84 -21.99 -8.38
CA PHE A 62 23.29 -22.01 -8.42
C PHE A 62 23.82 -21.33 -7.17
N VAL A 63 24.40 -22.10 -6.24
CA VAL A 63 24.98 -21.56 -5.00
C VAL A 63 26.49 -21.42 -5.16
N GLY A 64 27.03 -20.28 -4.75
CA GLY A 64 28.48 -20.03 -4.73
C GLY A 64 29.11 -19.59 -6.05
N ALA A 65 28.30 -19.19 -7.04
CA ALA A 65 28.79 -18.52 -8.24
C ALA A 65 29.38 -17.13 -7.91
N PRO A 66 30.45 -16.68 -8.60
CA PRO A 66 30.95 -15.32 -8.46
C PRO A 66 29.88 -14.29 -8.86
N ALA A 67 30.01 -13.05 -8.35
CA ALA A 67 29.13 -11.96 -8.77
C ALA A 67 29.21 -11.78 -10.29
N SER A 68 28.07 -11.84 -10.97
CA SER A 68 28.04 -11.58 -12.40
C SER A 68 28.25 -10.08 -12.65
N PHE A 69 28.77 -9.74 -13.83
CA PHE A 69 28.87 -8.33 -14.23
C PHE A 69 27.53 -7.61 -14.18
N SER A 70 26.44 -8.28 -14.60
CA SER A 70 25.09 -7.72 -14.55
C SER A 70 24.62 -7.46 -13.11
N GLU A 71 24.88 -8.36 -12.16
CA GLU A 71 24.55 -8.15 -10.76
C GLU A 71 25.29 -6.93 -10.19
N LEU A 72 26.59 -6.83 -10.47
CA LEU A 72 27.40 -5.70 -10.01
C LEU A 72 26.94 -4.38 -10.63
N LEU A 73 26.67 -4.37 -11.94
CA LEU A 73 26.19 -3.19 -12.65
C LEU A 73 24.82 -2.74 -12.14
N ILE A 74 23.87 -3.66 -11.93
CA ILE A 74 22.55 -3.33 -11.39
C ILE A 74 22.67 -2.73 -9.99
N ASN A 75 23.48 -3.34 -9.11
CA ASN A 75 23.67 -2.81 -7.76
C ASN A 75 24.39 -1.45 -7.78
N PHE A 76 25.37 -1.28 -8.66
CA PHE A 76 26.01 0.02 -8.89
C PHE A 76 25.00 1.07 -9.34
N LEU A 77 24.16 0.77 -10.34
CA LEU A 77 23.16 1.72 -10.85
C LEU A 77 22.11 2.06 -9.78
N LEU A 78 21.65 1.08 -9.00
CA LEU A 78 20.74 1.33 -7.87
C LEU A 78 21.39 2.25 -6.82
N GLY A 79 22.62 1.94 -6.42
CA GLY A 79 23.39 2.80 -5.51
C GLY A 79 23.65 4.18 -6.12
N PHE A 80 23.88 4.27 -7.42
CA PHE A 80 24.10 5.52 -8.13
C PHE A 80 22.85 6.39 -8.11
N VAL A 81 21.68 5.84 -8.45
CA VAL A 81 20.42 6.59 -8.41
C VAL A 81 20.10 7.04 -6.97
N PHE A 82 20.28 6.14 -6.00
CA PHE A 82 20.07 6.47 -4.58
C PHE A 82 21.03 7.57 -4.09
N GLY A 83 22.31 7.47 -4.43
CA GLY A 83 23.32 8.47 -4.10
C GLY A 83 23.11 9.79 -4.83
N TYR A 84 22.73 9.75 -6.10
CA TYR A 84 22.52 10.92 -6.95
C TYR A 84 21.34 11.75 -6.46
N LYS A 85 20.25 11.08 -6.08
CA LYS A 85 19.00 11.71 -5.63
C LYS A 85 18.96 11.88 -4.12
N ILE A 86 18.88 10.78 -3.37
CA ILE A 86 18.55 10.84 -1.95
C ILE A 86 19.71 11.43 -1.15
N ILE A 87 20.93 10.92 -1.34
CA ILE A 87 22.12 11.48 -0.67
C ILE A 87 22.49 12.83 -1.29
N GLY A 88 22.35 12.96 -2.61
CA GLY A 88 22.61 14.20 -3.33
C GLY A 88 21.72 15.37 -2.90
N ALA A 89 20.51 15.11 -2.40
CA ALA A 89 19.62 16.13 -1.84
C ALA A 89 20.29 16.89 -0.67
N PHE A 90 21.14 16.25 0.12
CA PHE A 90 21.84 16.89 1.25
C PHE A 90 22.97 17.85 0.81
N VAL A 91 23.35 17.82 -0.46
CA VAL A 91 24.46 18.61 -1.01
C VAL A 91 23.97 19.54 -2.13
N THR A 92 22.70 19.45 -2.50
CA THR A 92 22.10 20.26 -3.56
C THR A 92 21.22 21.32 -2.93
N ASP A 93 21.48 22.58 -3.27
CA ASP A 93 20.67 23.70 -2.82
C ASP A 93 19.21 23.53 -3.27
N ASP A 94 18.28 24.00 -2.44
CA ASP A 94 16.82 23.94 -2.64
C ASP A 94 16.19 22.53 -2.70
N ALA A 95 16.96 21.45 -2.54
CA ALA A 95 16.43 20.09 -2.64
C ALA A 95 15.32 19.77 -1.62
N PHE A 96 15.37 20.41 -0.45
CA PHE A 96 14.39 20.22 0.62
C PHE A 96 13.22 21.22 0.60
N ASN A 97 13.24 22.23 -0.29
CA ASN A 97 12.15 23.18 -0.44
C ASN A 97 10.95 22.52 -1.14
N ASP A 98 11.23 21.76 -2.20
CA ASP A 98 10.26 20.88 -2.86
C ASP A 98 10.91 19.51 -3.16
N PRO A 99 10.90 18.59 -2.18
CA PRO A 99 11.44 17.25 -2.33
C PRO A 99 10.89 16.47 -3.52
N GLN A 100 9.59 16.63 -3.81
CA GLN A 100 8.93 15.87 -4.85
C GLN A 100 9.37 16.35 -6.24
N ALA A 101 9.42 17.66 -6.45
CA ALA A 101 9.96 18.24 -7.68
C ALA A 101 11.45 17.90 -7.83
N PHE A 102 12.23 17.92 -6.75
CA PHE A 102 13.65 17.54 -6.80
C PHE A 102 13.86 16.08 -7.24
N ILE A 103 13.12 15.14 -6.65
CA ILE A 103 13.19 13.71 -7.00
C ILE A 103 12.90 13.51 -8.50
N LEU A 104 11.89 14.21 -9.03
CA LEU A 104 11.46 14.14 -10.43
C LEU A 104 12.32 14.92 -11.42
N SER A 105 13.10 15.90 -10.94
CA SER A 105 13.94 16.72 -11.80
C SER A 105 15.14 15.95 -12.36
N SER A 106 15.95 16.58 -13.21
CA SER A 106 17.28 16.07 -13.55
C SER A 106 18.35 16.44 -12.52
N LYS A 107 18.04 17.27 -11.51
CA LYS A 107 19.00 17.73 -10.49
C LYS A 107 19.44 16.59 -9.56
N GLY A 108 20.66 16.67 -9.06
CA GLY A 108 21.25 15.72 -8.13
C GLY A 108 22.76 15.88 -8.07
N SER A 109 23.43 15.01 -7.31
CA SER A 109 24.88 15.05 -7.15
C SER A 109 25.55 13.85 -7.83
N LEU A 110 26.24 14.11 -8.95
CA LEU A 110 27.02 13.08 -9.66
C LEU A 110 28.07 12.43 -8.76
N VAL A 111 28.73 13.23 -7.91
CA VAL A 111 29.77 12.74 -6.99
C VAL A 111 29.17 11.77 -5.98
N MET A 112 28.05 12.15 -5.34
CA MET A 112 27.38 11.25 -4.38
C MET A 112 26.81 10.01 -5.08
N GLY A 113 26.29 10.15 -6.30
CA GLY A 113 25.88 9.01 -7.12
C GLY A 113 27.03 8.03 -7.36
N LEU A 114 28.18 8.48 -7.86
CA LEU A 114 29.32 7.61 -8.13
C LEU A 114 29.83 6.94 -6.85
N LEU A 115 29.97 7.69 -5.75
CA LEU A 115 30.45 7.14 -4.47
C LEU A 115 29.54 6.04 -3.94
N VAL A 116 28.24 6.31 -3.84
CA VAL A 116 27.27 5.32 -3.31
C VAL A 116 27.10 4.15 -4.27
N GLY A 117 27.13 4.39 -5.58
CA GLY A 117 27.14 3.33 -6.59
C GLY A 117 28.32 2.37 -6.43
N LEU A 118 29.54 2.90 -6.26
CA LEU A 118 30.72 2.09 -6.00
C LEU A 118 30.61 1.31 -4.69
N VAL A 119 30.06 1.92 -3.64
CA VAL A 119 29.80 1.24 -2.36
C VAL A 119 28.83 0.08 -2.56
N PHE A 120 27.70 0.26 -3.24
CA PHE A 120 26.71 -0.81 -3.45
C PHE A 120 27.27 -1.94 -4.32
N GLY A 121 27.97 -1.61 -5.41
CA GLY A 121 28.67 -2.59 -6.24
C GLY A 121 29.72 -3.37 -5.45
N GLY A 122 30.52 -2.67 -4.64
CA GLY A 122 31.54 -3.26 -3.78
C GLY A 122 30.96 -4.16 -2.68
N LEU A 123 29.88 -3.72 -2.03
CA LEU A 123 29.15 -4.52 -1.04
C LEU A 123 28.59 -5.80 -1.67
N LYS A 124 28.00 -5.71 -2.87
CA LYS A 124 27.48 -6.89 -3.57
C LYS A 124 28.58 -7.86 -3.96
N TRP A 125 29.70 -7.33 -4.45
CA TRP A 125 30.88 -8.14 -4.72
C TRP A 125 31.37 -8.84 -3.46
N TRP A 126 31.49 -8.12 -2.34
CA TRP A 126 31.94 -8.67 -1.07
C TRP A 126 31.02 -9.77 -0.53
N GLU A 127 29.71 -9.56 -0.59
CA GLU A 127 28.69 -10.56 -0.22
C GLU A 127 28.89 -11.86 -1.03
N LYS A 128 29.05 -11.74 -2.35
CA LYS A 128 29.24 -12.89 -3.24
C LYS A 128 30.58 -13.57 -3.04
N GLN A 129 31.66 -12.84 -2.74
CA GLN A 129 32.94 -13.46 -2.39
C GLN A 129 32.84 -14.26 -1.09
N LYS A 130 32.10 -13.78 -0.09
CA LYS A 130 31.85 -14.55 1.15
C LYS A 130 31.08 -15.84 0.92
N GLN A 131 30.16 -15.83 -0.04
CA GLN A 131 29.31 -16.99 -0.37
C GLN A 131 29.92 -17.88 -1.46
N LYS A 132 31.09 -17.51 -2.01
CA LYS A 132 31.73 -18.21 -3.13
C LYS A 132 32.19 -19.60 -2.70
N LEU A 133 31.78 -20.61 -3.46
CA LEU A 133 32.26 -21.98 -3.29
C LEU A 133 33.37 -22.25 -4.31
N ASN A 134 34.30 -23.16 -3.97
CA ASN A 134 35.40 -23.55 -4.86
C ASN A 134 34.89 -24.14 -6.19
N LYS A 135 33.72 -24.79 -6.16
CA LYS A 135 32.93 -25.15 -7.33
C LYS A 135 31.49 -24.72 -7.07
N PRO A 136 30.88 -23.92 -7.94
CA PRO A 136 29.46 -23.62 -7.84
C PRO A 136 28.66 -24.92 -7.90
N GLU A 137 27.76 -25.11 -6.95
CA GLU A 137 26.92 -26.31 -6.86
C GLU A 137 25.49 -25.95 -7.23
N GLU A 138 24.88 -26.78 -8.08
CA GLU A 138 23.44 -26.72 -8.32
C GLU A 138 22.74 -27.41 -7.14
N ARG A 139 22.05 -26.62 -6.31
CA ARG A 139 21.27 -27.14 -5.19
C ARG A 139 19.80 -27.08 -5.51
N VAL A 140 19.12 -28.20 -5.31
CA VAL A 140 17.66 -28.27 -5.37
C VAL A 140 17.13 -27.78 -4.03
N ILE A 141 16.52 -26.60 -4.03
CA ILE A 141 15.84 -26.07 -2.85
C ILE A 141 14.33 -26.22 -2.99
N ARG A 142 13.68 -26.53 -1.88
CA ARG A 142 12.23 -26.56 -1.79
C ARG A 142 11.73 -25.17 -1.42
N ILE A 143 10.98 -24.55 -2.32
CA ILE A 143 10.44 -23.21 -2.12
C ILE A 143 8.94 -23.33 -1.84
N TRP A 144 8.54 -22.78 -0.71
CA TRP A 144 7.15 -22.78 -0.24
C TRP A 144 6.45 -21.46 -0.58
N PRO A 145 5.11 -21.42 -0.56
CA PRO A 145 4.38 -20.18 -0.82
C PRO A 145 4.74 -19.03 0.13
N HIS A 146 5.11 -19.32 1.39
CA HIS A 146 5.51 -18.28 2.34
C HIS A 146 6.86 -17.64 2.01
N ASP A 147 7.75 -18.34 1.28
CA ASP A 147 9.01 -17.77 0.77
C ASP A 147 8.76 -16.82 -0.41
N ARG A 148 7.59 -16.93 -1.05
CA ARG A 148 7.18 -16.13 -2.22
C ARG A 148 6.45 -14.84 -1.87
N VAL A 149 6.31 -14.52 -0.59
CA VAL A 149 5.57 -13.31 -0.18
C VAL A 149 6.21 -12.04 -0.75
N GLY A 150 7.55 -11.97 -0.80
CA GLY A 150 8.25 -10.85 -1.43
C GLY A 150 7.89 -10.69 -2.91
N ASP A 151 7.84 -11.81 -3.66
CA ASP A 151 7.40 -11.80 -5.06
C ASP A 151 5.94 -11.32 -5.18
N ILE A 152 5.03 -11.82 -4.33
CA ILE A 152 3.61 -11.42 -4.35
C ILE A 152 3.46 -9.92 -4.09
N VAL A 153 4.18 -9.39 -3.11
CA VAL A 153 4.18 -7.95 -2.78
C VAL A 153 4.73 -7.13 -3.93
N LEU A 154 5.83 -7.58 -4.56
CA LEU A 154 6.42 -6.90 -5.71
C LEU A 154 5.46 -6.86 -6.91
N TYR A 155 4.80 -7.98 -7.21
CA TYR A 155 3.77 -8.04 -8.26
C TYR A 155 2.59 -7.13 -7.91
N ALA A 156 2.14 -7.12 -6.66
CA ALA A 156 1.07 -6.24 -6.19
C ALA A 156 1.43 -4.76 -6.40
N ALA A 157 2.65 -4.36 -6.03
CA ALA A 157 3.12 -2.98 -6.17
C ALA A 157 3.25 -2.57 -7.64
N ILE A 158 3.92 -3.39 -8.47
CA ILE A 158 4.16 -3.08 -9.89
C ILE A 158 2.84 -3.01 -10.66
N PHE A 159 2.05 -4.10 -10.62
CA PHE A 159 0.81 -4.17 -11.40
C PHE A 159 -0.31 -3.33 -10.79
N GLY A 160 -0.26 -3.06 -9.48
CA GLY A 160 -1.17 -2.12 -8.82
C GLY A 160 -0.92 -0.69 -9.28
N PHE A 161 0.34 -0.24 -9.27
CA PHE A 161 0.67 1.11 -9.73
C PHE A 161 0.41 1.27 -11.24
N LEU A 162 0.90 0.33 -12.06
CA LEU A 162 0.68 0.36 -13.51
C LEU A 162 -0.81 0.31 -13.85
N GLY A 163 -1.57 -0.57 -13.20
CA GLY A 163 -3.02 -0.68 -13.41
C GLY A 163 -3.75 0.60 -13.04
N ALA A 164 -3.41 1.19 -11.89
CA ALA A 164 -4.05 2.43 -11.44
C ALA A 164 -3.80 3.58 -12.42
N LYS A 165 -2.58 3.65 -12.96
CA LYS A 165 -2.17 4.67 -13.92
C LYS A 165 -2.85 4.51 -15.28
N VAL A 166 -2.88 3.28 -15.80
CA VAL A 166 -3.51 2.97 -17.09
C VAL A 166 -5.00 3.29 -17.03
N PHE A 167 -5.71 2.85 -15.99
CA PHE A 167 -7.15 3.11 -15.87
C PHE A 167 -7.46 4.58 -15.72
N HIS A 168 -6.67 5.33 -14.94
CA HIS A 168 -6.85 6.78 -14.84
C HIS A 168 -6.74 7.47 -16.20
N ASN A 169 -5.76 7.08 -17.02
CA ASN A 169 -5.57 7.66 -18.34
C ASN A 169 -6.66 7.23 -19.33
N LEU A 170 -7.25 6.05 -19.17
CA LEU A 170 -8.39 5.60 -19.95
C LEU A 170 -9.67 6.35 -19.57
N GLU A 171 -9.89 6.60 -18.28
CA GLU A 171 -11.02 7.39 -17.78
C GLU A 171 -10.90 8.86 -18.22
N ASN A 172 -9.69 9.41 -18.21
CA ASN A 172 -9.40 10.80 -18.57
C ASN A 172 -8.75 10.93 -19.96
N TRP A 173 -9.28 10.22 -20.95
CA TRP A 173 -8.69 10.16 -22.30
C TRP A 173 -8.47 11.54 -22.96
N ASN A 174 -9.37 12.48 -22.72
CA ASN A 174 -9.28 13.83 -23.28
C ASN A 174 -8.11 14.64 -22.68
N GLU A 175 -7.70 14.35 -21.45
CA GLU A 175 -6.53 14.96 -20.82
C GLU A 175 -5.27 14.21 -21.24
N PHE A 176 -5.33 12.88 -21.24
CA PHE A 176 -4.23 12.02 -21.66
C PHE A 176 -3.78 12.29 -23.11
N SER A 177 -4.72 12.48 -24.04
CA SER A 177 -4.42 12.75 -25.45
C SER A 177 -3.71 14.09 -25.70
N LYS A 178 -3.78 15.03 -24.75
CA LYS A 178 -3.11 16.34 -24.84
C LYS A 178 -1.65 16.29 -24.39
N ASP A 179 -1.34 15.49 -23.36
CA ASP A 179 0.04 15.28 -22.89
C ASP A 179 0.26 13.82 -22.43
N PRO A 180 0.47 12.89 -23.37
CA PRO A 180 0.60 11.47 -23.04
C PRO A 180 1.83 11.16 -22.18
N ILE A 181 2.94 11.86 -22.42
CA ILE A 181 4.21 11.61 -21.73
C ILE A 181 4.14 12.16 -20.30
N GLY A 182 3.70 13.40 -20.11
CA GLY A 182 3.53 13.98 -18.78
C GLY A 182 2.49 13.23 -17.97
N ALA A 183 1.37 12.83 -18.59
CA ALA A 183 0.35 12.04 -17.92
C ALA A 183 0.88 10.69 -17.45
N LEU A 184 1.75 9.99 -18.20
CA LEU A 184 2.33 8.71 -17.78
C LEU A 184 3.39 8.84 -16.69
N ILE A 185 4.22 9.89 -16.73
CA ILE A 185 5.33 10.09 -15.80
C ILE A 185 4.86 10.71 -14.47
N SER A 186 3.74 11.43 -14.49
CA SER A 186 3.17 12.05 -13.29
C SER A 186 2.89 11.02 -12.18
N PHE A 187 3.19 11.40 -10.93
CA PHE A 187 2.79 10.65 -9.74
C PHE A 187 1.32 10.88 -9.33
N SER A 188 0.65 11.87 -9.91
CA SER A 188 -0.78 12.14 -9.71
C SER A 188 -1.63 11.37 -10.72
N GLY A 189 -2.94 11.24 -10.45
CA GLY A 189 -3.87 10.56 -11.34
C GLY A 189 -3.72 9.04 -11.29
N LEU A 190 -4.25 8.44 -10.23
CA LEU A 190 -4.23 7.00 -9.99
C LEU A 190 -5.65 6.53 -9.67
N THR A 191 -6.21 5.66 -10.50
CA THR A 191 -7.53 5.07 -10.27
C THR A 191 -7.37 3.79 -9.46
N PHE A 192 -7.91 3.79 -8.23
CA PHE A 192 -7.79 2.66 -7.30
C PHE A 192 -8.21 1.31 -7.92
N TYR A 193 -9.34 1.27 -8.64
CA TYR A 193 -9.88 0.03 -9.21
C TYR A 193 -9.00 -0.58 -10.29
N GLY A 194 -8.37 0.26 -11.13
CA GLY A 194 -7.40 -0.23 -12.09
C GLY A 194 -6.24 -0.95 -11.41
N GLY A 195 -5.75 -0.39 -10.30
CA GLY A 195 -4.70 -1.02 -9.52
C GLY A 195 -5.14 -2.35 -8.89
N LEU A 196 -6.31 -2.39 -8.27
CA LEU A 196 -6.85 -3.60 -7.64
C LEU A 196 -7.04 -4.75 -8.65
N ILE A 197 -7.64 -4.45 -9.81
CA ILE A 197 -7.93 -5.46 -10.84
C ILE A 197 -6.62 -6.00 -11.43
N CYS A 198 -5.72 -5.12 -11.87
CA CYS A 198 -4.46 -5.53 -12.49
C CYS A 198 -3.56 -6.29 -11.50
N ALA A 199 -3.43 -5.81 -10.26
CA ALA A 199 -2.69 -6.53 -9.22
C ALA A 199 -3.32 -7.90 -8.91
N GLY A 200 -4.64 -7.97 -8.77
CA GLY A 200 -5.36 -9.22 -8.52
C GLY A 200 -5.13 -10.25 -9.62
N VAL A 201 -5.28 -9.85 -10.89
CA VAL A 201 -5.02 -10.73 -12.05
C VAL A 201 -3.56 -11.19 -12.06
N ALA A 202 -2.60 -10.28 -11.86
CA ALA A 202 -1.18 -10.61 -11.87
C ALA A 202 -0.81 -11.61 -10.77
N ILE A 203 -1.35 -11.43 -9.55
CA ILE A 203 -1.13 -12.36 -8.42
C ILE A 203 -1.76 -13.73 -8.71
N VAL A 204 -2.97 -13.77 -9.27
CA VAL A 204 -3.63 -15.04 -9.64
C VAL A 204 -2.82 -15.80 -10.70
N LEU A 205 -2.33 -15.10 -11.72
CA LEU A 205 -1.48 -15.70 -12.77
C LEU A 205 -0.15 -16.18 -12.20
N TYR A 206 0.49 -15.38 -11.34
CA TYR A 206 1.71 -15.75 -10.63
C TYR A 206 1.50 -17.01 -9.76
N ALA A 207 0.44 -17.03 -8.95
CA ALA A 207 0.09 -18.16 -8.09
C ALA A 207 -0.14 -19.43 -8.90
N LYS A 208 -0.90 -19.35 -10.01
CA LYS A 208 -1.11 -20.49 -10.93
C LYS A 208 0.21 -21.00 -11.53
N LYS A 209 1.06 -20.09 -12.02
CA LYS A 209 2.38 -20.44 -12.58
C LYS A 209 3.27 -21.15 -11.55
N ARG A 210 3.16 -20.79 -10.28
CA ARG A 210 3.92 -21.37 -9.16
C ARG A 210 3.20 -22.52 -8.45
N LYS A 211 2.10 -23.04 -9.01
CA LYS A 211 1.28 -24.13 -8.42
C LYS A 211 0.78 -23.82 -7.00
N ILE A 212 0.66 -22.54 -6.65
CA ILE A 212 0.06 -22.09 -5.39
C ILE A 212 -1.45 -22.14 -5.56
N ASN A 213 -2.13 -22.83 -4.64
CA ASN A 213 -3.59 -22.89 -4.67
C ASN A 213 -4.18 -21.49 -4.42
N VAL A 214 -4.82 -20.93 -5.45
CA VAL A 214 -5.32 -19.55 -5.47
C VAL A 214 -6.37 -19.29 -4.39
N ILE A 215 -7.28 -20.25 -4.12
CA ILE A 215 -8.34 -20.02 -3.13
C ILE A 215 -7.78 -20.04 -1.70
N HIS A 216 -6.79 -20.90 -1.42
CA HIS A 216 -6.08 -20.88 -0.14
C HIS A 216 -5.22 -19.63 0.05
N LEU A 217 -4.64 -19.12 -1.04
CA LEU A 217 -3.94 -17.84 -1.04
C LEU A 217 -4.92 -16.69 -0.77
N ALA A 218 -6.08 -16.65 -1.43
CA ALA A 218 -7.10 -15.64 -1.19
C ALA A 218 -7.56 -15.62 0.28
N ASP A 219 -7.78 -16.79 0.88
CA ASP A 219 -8.12 -16.88 2.31
C ASP A 219 -6.98 -16.35 3.20
N ALA A 220 -5.71 -16.58 2.84
CA ALA A 220 -4.59 -16.02 3.58
C ALA A 220 -4.47 -14.49 3.41
N MET A 221 -4.83 -13.99 2.23
CA MET A 221 -4.84 -12.57 1.92
C MET A 221 -6.01 -11.84 2.59
N ALA A 222 -7.14 -12.49 2.85
CA ALA A 222 -8.33 -11.87 3.44
C ALA A 222 -8.05 -11.05 4.73
N PRO A 223 -7.49 -11.62 5.83
CA PRO A 223 -7.11 -10.82 6.99
C PRO A 223 -5.96 -9.85 6.68
N THR A 224 -5.03 -10.25 5.81
CA THR A 224 -3.89 -9.40 5.42
C THR A 224 -4.33 -8.11 4.74
N MET A 225 -5.30 -8.18 3.82
CA MET A 225 -5.83 -7.02 3.09
C MET A 225 -6.60 -6.09 4.01
N MET A 226 -7.39 -6.64 4.95
CA MET A 226 -8.08 -5.81 5.94
C MET A 226 -7.11 -5.07 6.85
N PHE A 227 -6.02 -5.73 7.26
CA PHE A 227 -4.94 -5.07 8.00
C PHE A 227 -4.23 -4.01 7.16
N ALA A 228 -3.88 -4.34 5.90
CA ALA A 228 -3.22 -3.43 4.99
C ALA A 228 -4.06 -2.16 4.77
N TYR A 229 -5.38 -2.32 4.70
CA TYR A 229 -6.32 -1.22 4.57
C TYR A 229 -6.33 -0.34 5.80
N ALA A 230 -6.48 -0.93 7.00
CA ALA A 230 -6.42 -0.21 8.26
C ALA A 230 -5.13 0.60 8.40
N PHE A 231 -3.98 -0.03 8.13
CA PHE A 231 -2.68 0.62 8.28
C PHE A 231 -2.41 1.66 7.17
N GLY A 232 -2.92 1.43 5.96
CA GLY A 232 -2.86 2.42 4.89
C GLY A 232 -3.62 3.71 5.24
N ARG A 233 -4.79 3.59 5.89
CA ARG A 233 -5.59 4.74 6.34
C ARG A 233 -4.91 5.57 7.44
N VAL A 234 -3.95 5.01 8.17
CA VAL A 234 -3.08 5.78 9.07
C VAL A 234 -2.32 6.85 8.29
N GLY A 235 -1.84 6.52 7.08
CA GLY A 235 -1.22 7.48 6.18
C GLY A 235 -2.13 8.66 5.89
N CYS A 236 -3.36 8.37 5.44
CA CYS A 236 -4.39 9.38 5.14
C CYS A 236 -4.68 10.28 6.35
N GLN A 237 -4.88 9.67 7.53
CA GLN A 237 -5.18 10.40 8.76
C GLN A 237 -4.02 11.29 9.21
N VAL A 238 -2.77 10.85 9.03
CA VAL A 238 -1.60 11.60 9.50
C VAL A 238 -1.27 12.76 8.56
N SER A 239 -1.37 12.56 7.24
CA SER A 239 -1.11 13.61 6.26
C SER A 239 -2.27 14.59 6.09
N GLY A 240 -3.52 14.16 6.30
CA GLY A 240 -4.69 14.93 5.90
C GLY A 240 -4.70 15.08 4.38
N ASP A 241 -4.81 13.97 3.65
CA ASP A 241 -4.72 13.91 2.19
C ASP A 241 -6.05 14.15 1.46
N GLY A 242 -7.11 14.52 2.17
CA GLY A 242 -8.44 14.74 1.59
C GLY A 242 -9.42 13.59 1.75
N ASP A 243 -9.00 12.45 2.34
CA ASP A 243 -9.89 11.29 2.55
C ASP A 243 -10.89 11.45 3.72
N TRP A 244 -11.15 12.68 4.17
CA TRP A 244 -12.10 13.00 5.22
C TRP A 244 -13.57 13.00 4.76
N GLY A 245 -14.46 13.12 5.73
CA GLY A 245 -15.90 13.07 5.53
C GLY A 245 -16.53 14.41 5.19
N ILE A 246 -17.86 14.39 5.09
CA ILE A 246 -18.66 15.62 5.00
C ILE A 246 -18.54 16.45 6.28
N VAL A 247 -18.94 17.72 6.19
CA VAL A 247 -19.09 18.60 7.36
C VAL A 247 -19.94 17.94 8.43
N ASN A 248 -19.41 17.88 9.65
CA ASN A 248 -20.11 17.30 10.79
C ASN A 248 -20.80 18.41 11.60
N THR A 249 -22.12 18.53 11.42
CA THR A 249 -22.97 19.44 12.22
C THR A 249 -23.67 18.74 13.37
N ASN A 250 -23.50 17.43 13.52
CA ASN A 250 -24.19 16.64 14.53
C ASN A 250 -23.54 16.78 15.91
N PRO A 251 -24.33 16.88 16.99
CA PRO A 251 -23.80 16.96 18.34
C PRO A 251 -23.01 15.71 18.68
N LYS A 252 -21.94 15.90 19.47
CA LYS A 252 -21.09 14.80 19.93
C LYS A 252 -21.91 13.79 20.74
N PRO A 253 -21.87 12.48 20.42
CA PRO A 253 -22.74 11.48 21.04
C PRO A 253 -22.35 11.17 22.49
N LEU A 254 -21.07 11.33 22.85
CA LEU A 254 -20.52 11.01 24.16
C LEU A 254 -19.71 12.19 24.68
N SER A 255 -20.07 12.72 25.85
CA SER A 255 -19.43 13.92 26.43
C SER A 255 -17.95 13.74 26.72
N TRP A 256 -17.53 12.55 27.18
CA TRP A 256 -16.14 12.22 27.51
C TRP A 256 -15.24 12.03 26.28
N MET A 257 -15.82 11.87 25.09
CA MET A 257 -15.07 11.58 23.89
C MET A 257 -14.30 12.83 23.42
N PRO A 258 -13.02 12.71 23.01
CA PRO A 258 -12.28 13.83 22.44
C PRO A 258 -12.95 14.36 21.17
N ASP A 259 -12.95 15.68 20.98
CA ASP A 259 -13.65 16.29 19.85
C ASP A 259 -13.08 15.83 18.51
N TRP A 260 -11.76 15.68 18.40
CA TRP A 260 -11.07 15.19 17.20
C TRP A 260 -11.48 13.77 16.77
N LEU A 261 -12.05 12.97 17.69
CA LEU A 261 -12.59 11.65 17.36
C LEU A 261 -13.98 11.77 16.71
N TRP A 262 -14.69 12.89 16.86
CA TRP A 262 -16.03 13.10 16.29
C TRP A 262 -16.04 14.07 15.11
N ALA A 263 -15.39 15.22 15.26
CA ALA A 263 -15.28 16.26 14.27
C ALA A 263 -13.85 16.82 14.30
N TYR A 264 -13.20 16.88 13.15
CA TYR A 264 -11.80 17.29 13.07
C TYR A 264 -11.57 18.29 11.94
N ASN A 265 -10.74 19.30 12.21
CA ASN A 265 -10.45 20.39 11.30
C ASN A 265 -9.24 20.11 10.39
N TYR A 266 -8.52 19.01 10.58
CA TYR A 266 -7.34 18.65 9.78
C TYR A 266 -6.35 19.84 9.58
N PRO A 267 -5.84 20.44 10.66
CA PRO A 267 -4.90 21.54 10.55
C PRO A 267 -3.60 21.08 9.91
N HIS A 268 -3.00 21.90 9.05
CA HIS A 268 -1.78 21.58 8.29
C HIS A 268 -1.94 20.40 7.32
N ASN A 269 -3.13 20.21 6.75
CA ASN A 269 -3.38 19.16 5.75
C ASN A 269 -2.52 19.35 4.49
N VAL A 270 -2.10 18.25 3.85
CA VAL A 270 -1.15 18.29 2.72
C VAL A 270 -1.72 18.92 1.45
N ILE A 271 -3.04 18.93 1.32
CA ILE A 271 -3.71 19.51 0.14
C ILE A 271 -3.93 21.03 0.27
N GLY A 272 -3.69 21.60 1.46
CA GLY A 272 -3.90 23.03 1.72
C GLY A 272 -5.37 23.44 1.63
N GLU A 273 -6.31 22.57 1.95
CA GLU A 273 -7.74 22.90 1.92
C GLU A 273 -8.18 23.61 3.21
N GLY A 274 -9.13 24.54 3.07
CA GLY A 274 -9.74 25.28 4.17
C GLY A 274 -9.25 26.73 4.27
N LYS A 275 -9.28 27.28 5.49
CA LYS A 275 -8.89 28.67 5.78
C LYS A 275 -7.46 28.73 6.36
N PRO A 276 -6.71 29.81 6.13
CA PRO A 276 -5.40 30.01 6.74
C PRO A 276 -5.47 30.08 8.27
N ILE A 277 -4.55 29.39 8.93
CA ILE A 277 -4.36 29.40 10.38
C ILE A 277 -3.64 30.70 10.77
N ALA A 278 -4.21 31.45 11.73
CA ALA A 278 -3.65 32.72 12.17
C ALA A 278 -2.23 32.55 12.74
N GLY A 279 -1.26 33.31 12.21
CA GLY A 279 0.14 33.26 12.64
C GLY A 279 0.94 32.06 12.12
N CYS A 280 0.41 31.29 11.16
CA CYS A 280 1.13 30.21 10.49
C CYS A 280 1.69 30.70 9.15
N GLU A 281 2.98 30.48 8.91
CA GLU A 281 3.63 30.73 7.63
C GLU A 281 4.18 29.41 7.04
N GLY A 282 3.93 29.19 5.75
CA GLY A 282 4.41 28.02 5.02
C GLY A 282 3.34 27.31 4.17
N PRO A 283 3.72 26.23 3.46
CA PRO A 283 2.85 25.57 2.50
C PRO A 283 1.69 24.78 3.13
N TYR A 284 1.80 24.44 4.42
CA TYR A 284 0.82 23.61 5.14
C TYR A 284 0.18 24.42 6.27
N CYS A 285 -0.40 25.57 5.97
CA CYS A 285 -0.94 26.49 6.98
C CYS A 285 -2.46 26.66 6.92
N ASN A 286 -3.18 25.67 6.38
CA ASN A 286 -4.64 25.70 6.26
C ASN A 286 -5.31 24.67 7.16
N GLU A 287 -6.55 24.96 7.55
CA GLU A 287 -7.44 24.07 8.30
C GLU A 287 -8.90 24.18 7.83
N LEU A 288 -9.64 23.09 7.94
CA LEU A 288 -11.05 23.01 7.55
C LEU A 288 -11.94 23.71 8.57
N ILE A 289 -12.76 24.64 8.08
CA ILE A 289 -13.79 25.33 8.87
C ILE A 289 -15.04 25.43 7.99
N PRO A 290 -16.14 24.72 8.30
CA PRO A 290 -16.41 23.92 9.51
C PRO A 290 -15.69 22.55 9.56
N ALA A 291 -15.63 21.94 10.75
CA ALA A 291 -15.02 20.64 10.98
C ALA A 291 -15.80 19.50 10.30
N VAL A 292 -15.09 18.43 9.94
CA VAL A 292 -15.62 17.30 9.17
C VAL A 292 -15.53 16.00 9.96
N TYR A 293 -16.26 14.97 9.51
CA TYR A 293 -16.09 13.63 10.05
C TYR A 293 -14.68 13.09 9.75
N PRO A 294 -13.93 12.60 10.76
CA PRO A 294 -12.62 12.01 10.52
C PRO A 294 -12.75 10.58 9.98
N THR A 295 -13.21 10.43 8.74
CA THR A 295 -13.46 9.12 8.13
C THR A 295 -12.23 8.20 8.07
N PRO A 296 -10.99 8.66 7.77
CA PRO A 296 -9.82 7.79 7.82
C PRO A 296 -9.61 7.17 9.20
N LEU A 297 -9.85 7.93 10.27
CA LEU A 297 -9.79 7.43 11.65
C LEU A 297 -10.86 6.36 11.91
N TYR A 298 -12.09 6.58 11.44
CA TYR A 298 -13.16 5.59 11.54
C TYR A 298 -12.83 4.30 10.78
N GLU A 299 -12.27 4.42 9.58
CA GLU A 299 -11.82 3.30 8.76
C GLU A 299 -10.68 2.53 9.46
N ILE A 300 -9.68 3.22 10.06
CA ILE A 300 -8.62 2.56 10.84
C ILE A 300 -9.23 1.70 11.96
N ILE A 301 -10.12 2.28 12.76
CA ILE A 301 -10.72 1.60 13.91
C ILE A 301 -11.57 0.41 13.44
N ALA A 302 -12.46 0.65 12.47
CA ALA A 302 -13.33 -0.37 11.92
C ALA A 302 -12.52 -1.52 11.30
N CYS A 303 -11.57 -1.22 10.41
CA CYS A 303 -10.75 -2.23 9.75
C CYS A 303 -9.84 -3.00 10.73
N MET A 304 -9.34 -2.38 11.80
CA MET A 304 -8.60 -3.11 12.84
C MET A 304 -9.50 -4.09 13.61
N ILE A 305 -10.74 -3.70 13.93
CA ILE A 305 -11.73 -4.60 14.54
C ILE A 305 -12.07 -5.74 13.58
N LEU A 306 -12.34 -5.43 12.32
CA LEU A 306 -12.67 -6.42 11.30
C LEU A 306 -11.49 -7.36 11.00
N PHE A 307 -10.26 -6.85 11.02
CA PHE A 307 -9.06 -7.67 11.01
C PHE A 307 -9.06 -8.64 12.19
N GLY A 308 -9.34 -8.17 13.41
CA GLY A 308 -9.48 -9.02 14.59
C GLY A 308 -10.53 -10.12 14.44
N VAL A 309 -11.68 -9.80 13.84
CA VAL A 309 -12.74 -10.77 13.51
C VAL A 309 -12.23 -11.80 12.51
N LEU A 310 -11.68 -11.39 11.37
CA LEU A 310 -11.11 -12.30 10.36
C LEU A 310 -10.00 -13.16 10.95
N TRP A 311 -9.13 -12.56 11.76
CA TRP A 311 -8.06 -13.24 12.47
C TRP A 311 -8.65 -14.32 13.37
N TYR A 312 -9.67 -14.02 14.17
CA TYR A 312 -10.33 -15.01 15.01
C TYR A 312 -10.97 -16.16 14.19
N TYR A 313 -11.70 -15.84 13.13
CA TYR A 313 -12.40 -16.83 12.31
C TYR A 313 -11.49 -17.67 11.40
N ARG A 314 -10.25 -17.24 11.14
CA ARG A 314 -9.29 -18.01 10.30
C ARG A 314 -8.99 -19.42 10.79
N LYS A 315 -9.19 -19.67 12.10
CA LYS A 315 -9.03 -21.00 12.71
C LYS A 315 -10.33 -21.83 12.72
N LYS A 316 -11.49 -21.17 12.58
CA LYS A 316 -12.82 -21.79 12.62
C LYS A 316 -13.32 -22.16 11.23
N LEU A 317 -13.09 -21.30 10.25
CA LEU A 317 -13.48 -21.52 8.85
C LEU A 317 -12.42 -22.40 8.17
N LYS A 318 -12.74 -23.69 8.03
CA LYS A 318 -11.83 -24.69 7.45
C LYS A 318 -12.01 -24.88 5.94
N ILE A 319 -13.18 -24.53 5.41
CA ILE A 319 -13.48 -24.71 4.00
C ILE A 319 -12.86 -23.55 3.22
N ALA A 320 -12.08 -23.90 2.18
CA ALA A 320 -11.44 -22.92 1.31
C ALA A 320 -12.46 -21.93 0.72
N GLY A 321 -12.13 -20.64 0.76
CA GLY A 321 -12.94 -19.54 0.23
C GLY A 321 -13.89 -18.92 1.25
N GLN A 322 -14.21 -19.59 2.36
CA GLN A 322 -15.12 -19.02 3.36
C GLN A 322 -14.53 -17.78 4.06
N LEU A 323 -13.22 -17.78 4.33
CA LEU A 323 -12.57 -16.65 4.98
C LEU A 323 -12.49 -15.44 4.04
N SER A 324 -12.22 -15.68 2.75
CA SER A 324 -12.33 -14.68 1.70
C SER A 324 -13.74 -14.12 1.57
N GLY A 325 -14.76 -14.99 1.62
CA GLY A 325 -16.16 -14.59 1.56
C GLY A 325 -16.55 -13.70 2.73
N LEU A 326 -16.13 -14.06 3.95
CA LEU A 326 -16.33 -13.24 5.14
C LEU A 326 -15.63 -11.88 5.00
N TYR A 327 -14.41 -11.84 4.47
CA TYR A 327 -13.72 -10.57 4.19
C TYR A 327 -14.50 -9.68 3.21
N LEU A 328 -14.99 -10.24 2.10
CA LEU A 328 -15.78 -9.46 1.12
C LEU A 328 -17.05 -8.87 1.74
N ILE A 329 -17.76 -9.63 2.57
CA ILE A 329 -18.94 -9.14 3.30
C ILE A 329 -18.56 -8.01 4.25
N LEU A 330 -17.56 -8.23 5.11
CA LEU A 330 -17.16 -7.25 6.12
C LEU A 330 -16.61 -5.97 5.50
N ASN A 331 -15.76 -6.09 4.48
CA ASN A 331 -15.20 -4.95 3.76
C ASN A 331 -16.26 -4.18 2.96
N GLY A 332 -17.22 -4.90 2.35
CA GLY A 332 -18.34 -4.25 1.67
C GLY A 332 -19.26 -3.51 2.65
N LEU A 333 -19.54 -4.09 3.82
CA LEU A 333 -20.34 -3.42 4.85
C LEU A 333 -19.65 -2.16 5.37
N GLU A 334 -18.37 -2.26 5.74
CA GLU A 334 -17.57 -1.12 6.20
C GLU A 334 -17.58 -0.01 5.17
N ARG A 335 -17.28 -0.34 3.90
CA ARG A 335 -17.23 0.66 2.84
C ARG A 335 -18.60 1.30 2.60
N PHE A 336 -19.68 0.52 2.60
CA PHE A 336 -21.04 1.04 2.45
C PHE A 336 -21.41 2.06 3.54
N PHE A 337 -21.06 1.80 4.80
CA PHE A 337 -21.39 2.71 5.90
C PHE A 337 -20.52 3.97 5.91
N ILE A 338 -19.20 3.83 5.67
CA ILE A 338 -18.29 4.99 5.60
C ILE A 338 -18.66 5.91 4.45
N GLU A 339 -19.08 5.35 3.33
CA GLU A 339 -19.46 6.12 2.14
C GLU A 339 -20.62 7.09 2.40
N LYS A 340 -21.53 6.78 3.34
CA LYS A 340 -22.63 7.68 3.74
C LYS A 340 -22.16 8.98 4.39
N ILE A 341 -20.96 8.99 4.94
CA ILE A 341 -20.35 10.14 5.62
C ILE A 341 -19.13 10.69 4.86
N ARG A 342 -18.82 10.16 3.66
CA ARG A 342 -17.75 10.66 2.79
C ARG A 342 -18.23 11.68 1.77
N VAL A 343 -17.31 12.53 1.33
CA VAL A 343 -17.49 13.43 0.18
C VAL A 343 -17.16 12.64 -1.09
N ASN A 344 -18.16 12.15 -1.81
CA ASN A 344 -17.97 11.45 -3.08
C ASN A 344 -19.05 11.81 -4.10
N THR A 345 -18.70 11.71 -5.38
CA THR A 345 -19.60 11.96 -6.50
C THR A 345 -20.68 10.88 -6.58
N LYS A 346 -21.93 11.31 -6.70
CA LYS A 346 -23.10 10.44 -6.86
C LYS A 346 -23.44 10.31 -8.35
N TYR A 347 -23.89 9.13 -8.76
CA TYR A 347 -24.45 8.96 -10.10
C TYR A 347 -25.87 9.52 -10.14
N GLU A 348 -26.02 10.76 -10.60
CA GLU A 348 -27.32 11.45 -10.64
C GLU A 348 -28.34 10.76 -11.57
N ASP A 349 -27.86 10.02 -12.57
CA ASP A 349 -28.67 9.33 -13.59
C ASP A 349 -29.28 8.01 -13.10
N LEU A 350 -28.87 7.50 -11.93
CA LEU A 350 -29.36 6.22 -11.39
C LEU A 350 -30.39 6.45 -10.27
N PRO A 351 -31.38 5.54 -10.13
CA PRO A 351 -32.32 5.60 -9.01
C PRO A 351 -31.56 5.51 -7.69
N PHE A 352 -31.95 6.34 -6.71
CA PHE A 352 -31.29 6.50 -5.40
C PHE A 352 -29.91 7.16 -5.41
N GLN A 353 -29.43 7.60 -6.58
CA GLN A 353 -28.16 8.32 -6.76
C GLN A 353 -26.97 7.69 -6.01
N PRO A 354 -26.70 6.38 -6.20
CA PRO A 354 -25.65 5.71 -5.46
C PRO A 354 -24.27 6.23 -5.87
N THR A 355 -23.30 6.12 -4.97
CA THR A 355 -21.89 6.32 -5.35
C THR A 355 -21.30 5.07 -5.96
N GLN A 356 -20.20 5.20 -6.71
CA GLN A 356 -19.46 4.05 -7.25
C GLN A 356 -19.05 3.06 -6.15
N ALA A 357 -18.63 3.59 -5.00
CA ALA A 357 -18.23 2.77 -3.86
C ALA A 357 -19.41 1.98 -3.26
N GLU A 358 -20.63 2.52 -3.25
CA GLU A 358 -21.83 1.81 -2.78
C GLU A 358 -22.17 0.61 -3.67
N LEU A 359 -22.14 0.79 -5.00
CA LEU A 359 -22.40 -0.28 -5.96
C LEU A 359 -21.38 -1.42 -5.82
N ILE A 360 -20.11 -1.06 -5.63
CA ILE A 360 -19.04 -2.05 -5.49
C ILE A 360 -19.13 -2.75 -4.14
N SER A 361 -19.42 -2.01 -3.07
CA SER A 361 -19.66 -2.57 -1.74
C SER A 361 -20.80 -3.58 -1.74
N PHE A 362 -21.92 -3.25 -2.39
CA PHE A 362 -23.05 -4.16 -2.53
C PHE A 362 -22.66 -5.43 -3.32
N THR A 363 -21.93 -5.27 -4.41
CA THR A 363 -21.41 -6.39 -5.21
C THR A 363 -20.47 -7.29 -4.38
N MET A 364 -19.60 -6.70 -3.57
CA MET A 364 -18.71 -7.43 -2.67
C MET A 364 -19.49 -8.23 -1.62
N ILE A 365 -20.54 -7.65 -1.04
CA ILE A 365 -21.40 -8.34 -0.07
C ILE A 365 -22.07 -9.56 -0.72
N ILE A 366 -22.67 -9.40 -1.90
CA ILE A 366 -23.32 -10.51 -2.62
C ILE A 366 -22.30 -11.59 -2.98
N ALA A 367 -21.16 -11.21 -3.56
CA ALA A 367 -20.10 -12.14 -3.93
C ALA A 367 -19.56 -12.89 -2.69
N GLY A 368 -19.41 -12.20 -1.56
CA GLY A 368 -18.98 -12.80 -0.30
C GLY A 368 -20.00 -13.80 0.27
N ILE A 369 -21.29 -13.48 0.23
CA ILE A 369 -22.38 -14.40 0.64
C ILE A 369 -22.38 -15.64 -0.25
N LEU A 370 -22.32 -15.45 -1.58
CA LEU A 370 -22.27 -16.55 -2.54
C LEU A 370 -21.06 -17.44 -2.29
N LEU A 371 -19.88 -16.86 -2.08
CA LEU A 371 -18.66 -17.58 -1.78
C LEU A 371 -18.78 -18.36 -0.47
N MET A 372 -19.36 -17.78 0.58
CA MET A 372 -19.58 -18.48 1.85
C MET A 372 -20.50 -19.69 1.72
N VAL A 373 -21.60 -19.56 0.98
CA VAL A 373 -22.60 -20.62 0.81
C VAL A 373 -22.09 -21.73 -0.13
N LYS A 374 -21.45 -21.35 -1.25
CA LYS A 374 -21.00 -22.28 -2.29
C LYS A 374 -19.59 -22.81 -2.11
N ALA A 375 -18.82 -22.29 -1.14
CA ALA A 375 -17.44 -22.73 -0.88
C ALA A 375 -17.29 -24.24 -0.73
N LYS A 376 -18.24 -24.90 -0.05
CA LYS A 376 -18.20 -26.36 0.13
C LYS A 376 -18.33 -27.10 -1.20
N ASP A 377 -19.25 -26.65 -2.05
CA ASP A 377 -19.52 -27.26 -3.36
C ASP A 377 -18.35 -27.01 -4.32
N TRP A 378 -17.81 -25.80 -4.33
CA TRP A 378 -16.74 -25.39 -5.26
C TRP A 378 -15.36 -25.85 -4.84
N PHE A 379 -15.06 -25.80 -3.54
CA PHE A 379 -13.71 -25.96 -3.00
C PHE A 379 -13.59 -27.03 -1.91
N GLY A 380 -14.65 -27.79 -1.62
CA GLY A 380 -14.62 -28.87 -0.64
C GLY A 380 -13.51 -29.90 -0.88
N LYS A 381 -13.14 -30.14 -2.15
CA LYS A 381 -12.03 -31.02 -2.53
C LYS A 381 -10.64 -30.52 -2.11
N TYR A 382 -10.47 -29.22 -1.89
CA TYR A 382 -9.22 -28.60 -1.47
C TYR A 382 -9.13 -28.42 0.06
N SER A 383 -10.16 -28.81 0.79
CA SER A 383 -10.29 -28.59 2.24
C SER A 383 -10.02 -29.87 3.06
N LYS A 384 -9.52 -30.93 2.41
CA LYS A 384 -9.19 -32.23 3.01
C LYS A 384 -7.72 -32.34 3.37
#